data_AF-A0A842W004-F1
#
_entry.id   AF-A0A842W004-F1
#
_cell.length_a   1.000
_cell.length_b   1.000
_cell.length_c   1.000
_cell.angle_alpha   90.00
_cell.angle_beta   90.00
_cell.angle_gamma   90.00
#
_symmetry.space_group_name_H-M   'P 1'
#
loop_
_entity.id
_entity.type
_entity.pdbx_description
1 polymer ?
#
loop_
_entity_poly.entity_id
_entity_poly.type
_entity_poly.pdbx_seq_one_letter_code
_entity_poly.pdbx_strand_id
1 'polypeptide(L)'
;GFHGVESLEPMAGMNLKHLKEKYGDKLCLIGNIDVSQLLPYGSREDVIKAVKKCIKDAAEGGGYILSPCTDLTDSCKLENVETMIAATKKYGKYPIAI
;
A
#
# COMPACT_ATOMS: atom_id res chain seq x y z
N GLY A 1 -23.89 5.99 -0.28
CA GLY A 1 -23.07 4.78 -0.45
C GLY A 1 -21.86 4.84 0.47
N PHE A 2 -20.88 3.96 0.29
CA PHE A 2 -19.60 4.01 1.02
C PHE A 2 -18.60 4.94 0.33
N HIS A 3 -17.63 5.47 1.10
CA HIS A 3 -16.62 6.42 0.61
C HIS A 3 -15.23 5.80 0.39
N GLY A 4 -15.02 4.56 0.80
CA GLY A 4 -13.75 3.88 0.66
C GLY A 4 -13.91 2.36 0.58
N VAL A 5 -12.86 1.72 0.08
CA VAL A 5 -12.76 0.28 -0.04
C VAL A 5 -11.40 -0.18 0.48
N GLU A 6 -11.42 -1.20 1.32
CA GLU A 6 -10.25 -1.84 1.91
C GLU A 6 -10.04 -3.23 1.30
N SER A 7 -8.99 -3.91 1.73
CA SER A 7 -8.68 -5.30 1.39
C SER A 7 -8.25 -5.50 -0.06
N LEU A 8 -7.40 -4.60 -0.55
CA LEU A 8 -6.85 -4.66 -1.90
C LEU A 8 -5.70 -5.68 -1.99
N GLU A 9 -6.00 -6.97 -1.95
CA GLU A 9 -4.98 -8.04 -1.93
C GLU A 9 -4.24 -8.22 -3.27
N PRO A 10 -2.94 -7.89 -3.37
CA PRO A 10 -2.19 -7.99 -4.61
C PRO A 10 -2.13 -9.43 -5.15
N MET A 11 -2.02 -10.40 -4.24
CA MET A 11 -1.93 -11.83 -4.58
C MET A 11 -3.22 -12.38 -5.18
N ALA A 12 -4.36 -11.75 -4.88
CA ALA A 12 -5.66 -12.04 -5.50
C ALA A 12 -5.83 -11.33 -6.87
N GLY A 13 -4.79 -10.67 -7.38
CA GLY A 13 -4.83 -9.95 -8.66
C GLY A 13 -5.38 -8.52 -8.56
N MET A 14 -5.53 -7.97 -7.34
CA MET A 14 -5.97 -6.59 -7.16
C MET A 14 -4.88 -5.60 -7.57
N ASN A 15 -4.93 -5.18 -8.83
CA ASN A 15 -4.00 -4.20 -9.38
C ASN A 15 -4.36 -2.78 -8.92
N LEU A 16 -3.58 -2.23 -8.00
CA LEU A 16 -3.82 -0.92 -7.39
C LEU A 16 -3.92 0.22 -8.42
N LYS A 17 -3.04 0.23 -9.44
CA LYS A 17 -3.05 1.26 -10.49
C LYS A 17 -4.36 1.22 -11.29
N HIS A 18 -4.77 0.03 -11.73
CA HIS A 18 -6.03 -0.14 -12.45
C HIS A 18 -7.24 0.30 -11.61
N LEU A 19 -7.23 -0.02 -10.31
CA LEU A 19 -8.29 0.40 -9.39
C LEU A 19 -8.32 1.92 -9.21
N LYS A 20 -7.15 2.57 -9.13
CA LYS A 20 -7.05 4.03 -9.06
C LYS A 20 -7.60 4.68 -10.33
N GLU A 21 -7.24 4.18 -11.50
CA GLU A 21 -7.75 4.69 -12.79
C GLU A 21 -9.27 4.54 -12.90
N LYS A 22 -9.83 3.43 -12.42
CA LYS A 22 -11.25 3.12 -12.59
C LYS A 22 -12.16 3.75 -11.53
N TYR A 23 -11.68 3.85 -10.29
CA TYR A 23 -12.50 4.20 -9.13
C TYR A 23 -11.92 5.30 -8.24
N GLY A 24 -10.70 5.78 -8.52
CA GLY A 24 -9.97 6.72 -7.66
C GLY A 24 -10.63 8.07 -7.45
N ASP A 25 -11.54 8.47 -8.34
CA ASP A 25 -12.35 9.71 -8.21
C ASP A 25 -13.66 9.49 -7.42
N LYS A 26 -14.00 8.24 -7.15
CA LYS A 26 -15.28 7.85 -6.49
C LYS A 26 -15.06 7.29 -5.09
N LEU A 27 -13.94 6.60 -4.88
CA LEU A 27 -13.65 5.86 -3.66
C LEU A 27 -12.22 6.13 -3.19
N CYS A 28 -12.05 6.26 -1.88
CA CYS A 28 -10.76 6.14 -1.24
C CYS A 28 -10.30 4.68 -1.27
N LEU A 29 -9.10 4.42 -1.79
CA LEU A 29 -8.50 3.09 -1.82
C LEU A 29 -7.64 2.87 -0.58
N ILE A 30 -7.81 1.74 0.11
CA ILE A 30 -7.07 1.41 1.34
C ILE A 30 -6.36 0.06 1.15
N GLY A 31 -5.03 0.04 1.23
CA GLY A 31 -4.20 -1.14 0.91
C GLY A 31 -2.80 -0.71 0.47
N ASN A 32 -1.97 -1.48 -0.22
CA ASN A 32 -2.15 -2.85 -0.71
C ASN A 32 -0.95 -3.74 -0.28
N ILE A 33 -0.23 -3.37 0.79
CA ILE A 33 1.03 -4.03 1.16
C ILE A 33 0.77 -5.49 1.55
N ASP A 34 1.45 -6.40 0.86
CA ASP A 34 1.28 -7.84 1.06
C ASP A 34 1.75 -8.32 2.44
N VAL A 35 0.82 -8.90 3.20
CA VAL A 35 1.10 -9.47 4.53
C VAL A 35 1.52 -10.94 4.48
N SER A 36 1.37 -11.61 3.33
CA SER A 36 1.57 -13.07 3.22
C SER A 36 2.98 -13.46 2.85
N GLN A 37 3.66 -12.71 1.98
CA GLN A 37 5.04 -12.97 1.55
C GLN A 37 5.98 -11.82 1.89
N LEU A 38 5.59 -10.58 1.58
CA LEU A 38 6.46 -9.42 1.69
C LEU A 38 6.79 -9.07 3.15
N LEU A 39 5.79 -8.84 4.01
CA LEU A 39 6.06 -8.48 5.40
C LEU A 39 6.68 -9.62 6.24
N PRO A 40 6.35 -10.91 6.03
CA PRO A 40 7.00 -12.01 6.74
C PRO A 40 8.43 -12.32 6.25
N TYR A 41 8.69 -12.29 4.93
CA TYR A 41 9.93 -12.84 4.37
C TYR A 41 10.75 -11.85 3.55
N GLY A 42 10.17 -10.75 3.11
CA GLY A 42 10.85 -9.75 2.29
C GLY A 42 11.99 -9.05 3.03
N SER A 43 12.95 -8.55 2.25
CA SER A 43 13.99 -7.66 2.76
C SER A 43 13.43 -6.25 3.01
N ARG A 44 14.16 -5.46 3.79
CA ARG A 44 13.89 -4.03 4.00
C ARG A 44 13.77 -3.29 2.66
N GLU A 45 14.65 -3.60 1.72
CA GLU A 45 14.67 -3.01 0.38
C GLU A 45 13.41 -3.37 -0.41
N ASP A 46 12.93 -4.61 -0.29
CA ASP A 46 11.71 -5.05 -0.97
C ASP A 46 10.47 -4.36 -0.41
N VAL A 47 10.39 -4.19 0.92
CA VAL A 47 9.31 -3.41 1.55
C VAL A 47 9.33 -1.97 1.06
N ILE A 48 10.50 -1.33 1.01
CA ILE A 48 10.64 0.05 0.49
C ILE A 48 10.21 0.14 -0.97
N LYS A 49 10.60 -0.84 -1.81
CA LYS A 49 10.19 -0.88 -3.23
C LYS A 49 8.68 -1.02 -3.35
N ALA A 50 8.05 -1.89 -2.58
CA ALA A 50 6.61 -2.09 -2.59
C ALA A 50 5.86 -0.81 -2.16
N VAL A 51 6.30 -0.16 -1.08
CA VAL A 51 5.73 1.12 -0.62
C VAL A 51 5.84 2.20 -1.71
N LYS A 52 7.02 2.37 -2.32
CA LYS A 52 7.20 3.33 -3.41
C LYS A 52 6.31 3.03 -4.60
N LYS A 53 6.20 1.76 -4.99
CA LYS A 53 5.30 1.33 -6.08
C LYS A 53 3.85 1.71 -5.77
N CYS A 54 3.38 1.42 -4.56
CA CYS A 54 2.02 1.76 -4.15
C CYS A 54 1.74 3.26 -4.19
N ILE A 55 2.68 4.07 -3.68
CA ILE A 55 2.58 5.53 -3.71
C ILE A 55 2.53 6.03 -5.15
N LYS A 56 3.43 5.53 -6.02
CA LYS A 56 3.45 5.88 -7.44
C LYS A 56 2.15 5.52 -8.16
N ASP A 57 1.55 4.38 -7.81
CA ASP A 57 0.38 3.85 -8.51
C ASP A 57 -0.94 4.53 -8.07
N ALA A 58 -1.04 5.05 -6.84
CA ALA A 58 -2.32 5.51 -6.30
C ALA A 58 -2.32 6.79 -5.47
N ALA A 59 -1.16 7.31 -5.03
CA ALA A 59 -1.14 8.49 -4.16
C ALA A 59 -1.39 9.81 -4.90
N GLU A 60 -1.03 9.91 -6.19
CA GLU A 60 -1.27 11.13 -6.95
C GLU A 60 -2.77 11.50 -6.95
N GLY A 61 -3.07 12.78 -6.70
CA GLY A 61 -4.45 13.27 -6.57
C GLY A 61 -5.15 12.94 -5.25
N GLY A 62 -4.50 12.28 -4.29
CA GLY A 62 -5.10 11.91 -3.01
C GLY A 62 -6.04 10.70 -3.12
N GLY A 63 -6.89 10.45 -2.11
CA GLY A 63 -7.86 9.34 -2.15
C GLY A 63 -7.22 7.94 -2.08
N TYR A 64 -6.05 7.83 -1.44
CA TYR A 64 -5.37 6.57 -1.19
C TYR A 64 -4.76 6.57 0.22
N ILE A 65 -5.00 5.50 0.97
CA ILE A 65 -4.39 5.23 2.28
C ILE A 65 -3.53 3.98 2.14
N LEU A 66 -2.22 4.17 2.28
CA LEU A 66 -1.29 3.05 2.30
C LEU A 66 -1.47 2.27 3.61
N SER A 67 -1.82 1.00 3.47
CA SER A 67 -2.09 0.05 4.54
C SER A 67 -1.62 -1.35 4.11
N PRO A 68 -1.41 -2.28 5.04
CA PRO A 68 -1.50 -3.71 4.77
C PRO A 68 -2.74 -4.06 3.93
N CYS A 69 -2.67 -5.12 3.11
CA CYS A 69 -3.81 -5.58 2.31
C CYS A 69 -4.88 -6.29 3.15
N THR A 70 -4.59 -6.63 4.40
CA THR A 70 -5.50 -7.15 5.42
C THR A 70 -4.81 -6.97 6.78
N ASP A 71 -5.34 -7.55 7.85
CA ASP A 71 -4.75 -7.48 9.18
C ASP A 71 -3.31 -8.00 9.22
N LEU A 72 -2.47 -7.33 10.01
CA LEU A 72 -1.15 -7.84 10.37
C LEU A 72 -1.32 -9.09 11.22
N THR A 73 -0.46 -10.07 11.00
CA THR A 73 -0.43 -11.32 11.77
C THR A 73 0.91 -11.49 12.46
N ASP A 74 1.00 -12.42 13.41
CA ASP A 74 2.25 -12.73 14.13
C ASP A 74 3.40 -13.21 13.23
N SER A 75 3.09 -13.56 11.98
CA SER A 75 4.10 -13.89 10.96
C SER A 75 4.82 -12.67 10.39
N CYS A 76 4.24 -11.47 10.52
CA CYS A 76 4.83 -10.24 10.01
C CYS A 76 6.01 -9.83 10.90
N LYS A 77 7.19 -9.66 10.29
CA LYS A 77 8.36 -9.16 11.00
C LYS A 77 8.16 -7.71 11.41
N LEU A 78 8.38 -7.41 12.69
CA LEU A 78 8.28 -6.04 13.22
C LEU A 78 9.13 -5.06 12.41
N GLU A 79 10.38 -5.43 12.11
CA GLU A 79 11.31 -4.62 11.30
C GLU A 79 10.75 -4.26 9.91
N ASN A 80 9.98 -5.15 9.29
CA ASN A 80 9.36 -4.91 7.99
C ASN A 80 8.14 -3.99 8.12
N VAL A 81 7.33 -4.14 9.18
CA VAL A 81 6.22 -3.22 9.47
C VAL A 81 6.74 -1.80 9.77
N GLU A 82 7.79 -1.68 10.59
CA GLU A 82 8.45 -0.40 10.88
C GLU A 82 9.04 0.22 9.61
N THR A 83 9.65 -0.60 8.75
CA THR A 83 10.16 -0.16 7.44
C THR A 83 9.04 0.36 6.55
N MET A 84 7.89 -0.31 6.50
CA MET A 84 6.72 0.12 5.74
C MET A 84 6.25 1.51 6.23
N ILE A 85 6.11 1.69 7.54
CA ILE A 85 5.68 2.96 8.15
C ILE A 85 6.70 4.07 7.85
N ALA A 86 7.98 3.81 8.06
CA ALA A 86 9.05 4.79 7.84
C ALA A 86 9.15 5.18 6.36
N ALA A 87 9.07 4.21 5.44
CA ALA A 87 9.07 4.46 4.00
C ALA A 87 7.85 5.28 3.57
N THR A 88 6.67 4.98 4.11
CA THR A 88 5.43 5.72 3.82
C THR A 88 5.55 7.17 4.27
N LYS A 89 6.05 7.42 5.49
CA LYS A 89 6.30 8.79 5.99
C LYS A 89 7.35 9.55 5.18
N LYS A 90 8.32 8.83 4.59
CA LYS A 90 9.41 9.42 3.79
C LYS A 90 8.97 9.76 2.37
N TYR A 91 8.23 8.86 1.71
CA TYR A 91 7.93 8.95 0.27
C TYR A 91 6.49 9.39 -0.03
N GLY A 92 5.57 9.30 0.93
CA GLY A 92 4.15 9.61 0.76
C GLY A 92 3.77 11.06 1.08
N LYS A 93 4.74 11.98 1.19
CA LYS A 93 4.47 13.41 1.41
C LYS A 93 4.11 14.08 0.09
N TYR A 94 3.06 14.91 0.11
CA TYR A 94 2.64 15.68 -1.05
C TYR A 94 3.44 16.99 -1.19
N PRO A 95 3.72 17.46 -2.41
CA PRO A 95 3.48 16.77 -3.68
C PRO A 95 4.34 15.50 -3.80
N ILE A 96 3.77 14.43 -4.37
CA ILE A 96 4.48 13.16 -4.55
C ILE A 96 5.64 13.39 -5.52
N ALA A 97 6.84 12.97 -5.14
CA ALA A 97 8.10 13.30 -5.83
C ALA A 97 8.96 12.07 -6.16
N ILE A 98 8.33 10.92 -6.42
CA ILE A 98 9.00 9.63 -6.68
C ILE A 98 8.64 9.02 -8.04
#